data_AF-A0A8F4J4U9-F1
#
_entry.id   AF-A0A8F4J4U9-F1
#
_cell.length_a   1.000
_cell.length_b   1.000
_cell.length_c   1.000
_cell.angle_alpha   90.00
_cell.angle_beta   90.00
_cell.angle_gamma   90.00
#
_symmetry.space_group_name_H-M   'P 1'
#
loop_
_entity.id
_entity.type
_entity.pdbx_description
1 polymer ?
#
loop_
_entity_poly.entity_id
_entity_poly.type
_entity_poly.pdbx_seq_one_letter_code
_entity_poly.pdbx_strand_id
1 'polypeptide(L)'
;MDLETYWIESAIVHYVPRGNSQDDTIALADAPLGLTDDLRSYFHRKIVESIDRSGVAVVADPDGDPVVRSMVEGITSDPARFVSCSQVLAQRLNVVQSARNSAGLLTVIRGSIDDVACCSILKLEREQGLRFVVDDRDGQTVVDVELLKNLTLTDKTKVFKTSILLCPTAGEEHVRGRVSDDQRGEGGVAQFFLSGFLGCALEENPAVVTMAFARAFQTFLDRDVPNVETKGRYQVALLAALQDQSAEVRPGSF
;
A
#
# COMPACT_ATOMS: atom_id res chain seq x y z
N MET A 1 4.32 -11.03 7.88
CA MET A 1 4.26 -9.61 8.26
C MET A 1 3.90 -9.52 9.73
N ASP A 2 4.91 -9.67 10.58
CA ASP A 2 4.85 -9.36 12.00
C ASP A 2 5.14 -7.86 12.19
N LEU A 3 4.20 -7.11 12.76
CA LEU A 3 4.34 -5.66 12.91
C LEU A 3 5.32 -5.28 14.02
N GLU A 4 5.65 -6.21 14.94
CA GLU A 4 6.62 -5.95 16.01
C GLU A 4 8.06 -5.82 15.49
N THR A 5 8.33 -6.40 14.32
CA THR A 5 9.65 -6.34 13.66
C THR A 5 9.80 -5.13 12.73
N TYR A 6 8.77 -4.26 12.65
CA TYR A 6 8.79 -3.10 11.76
C TYR A 6 9.83 -2.07 12.21
N TRP A 7 10.73 -1.70 11.30
CA TRP A 7 11.78 -0.74 11.54
C TRP A 7 11.80 0.37 10.49
N ILE A 8 11.98 1.60 10.94
CA ILE A 8 12.06 2.79 10.10
C ILE A 8 13.53 3.15 9.91
N GLU A 9 14.05 3.05 8.70
CA GLU A 9 15.44 3.46 8.41
C GLU A 9 15.52 4.94 8.06
N SER A 10 14.64 5.39 7.15
CA SER A 10 14.62 6.75 6.63
C SER A 10 13.20 7.15 6.26
N ALA A 11 12.88 8.44 6.39
CA ALA A 11 11.57 8.98 6.06
C ALA A 11 11.74 10.30 5.30
N ILE A 12 10.86 10.56 4.34
CA ILE A 12 10.80 11.82 3.61
C ILE A 12 9.35 12.26 3.49
N VAL A 13 9.14 13.57 3.54
CA VAL A 13 7.80 14.17 3.59
C VAL A 13 7.66 15.17 2.45
N HIS A 14 6.56 15.08 1.72
CA HIS A 14 6.19 16.01 0.66
C HIS A 14 4.87 16.68 1.02
N TYR A 15 4.73 17.96 0.68
CA TYR A 15 3.42 18.62 0.73
C TYR A 15 2.69 18.35 -0.58
N VAL A 16 1.47 17.79 -0.47
CA VAL A 16 0.59 17.56 -1.60
C VAL A 16 -0.66 18.43 -1.42
N PRO A 17 -0.96 19.33 -2.38
CA PRO A 17 -2.07 20.27 -2.26
C PRO A 17 -3.41 19.56 -2.33
N ARG A 18 -4.51 20.30 -2.27
CA ARG A 18 -5.83 19.71 -2.53
C ARG A 18 -5.93 19.36 -4.02
N GLY A 19 -6.59 18.26 -4.36
CA GLY A 19 -6.79 17.89 -5.76
C GLY A 19 -7.51 18.97 -6.56
N ASN A 20 -7.06 19.20 -7.79
CA ASN A 20 -7.51 20.28 -8.68
C ASN A 20 -7.39 21.70 -8.11
N SER A 21 -6.62 21.91 -7.04
CA SER A 21 -6.31 23.27 -6.58
C SER A 21 -5.38 23.96 -7.59
N GLN A 22 -5.73 25.18 -7.97
CA GLN A 22 -4.85 26.07 -8.74
C GLN A 22 -4.05 27.01 -7.82
N ASP A 23 -4.43 27.09 -6.54
CA ASP A 23 -3.94 28.08 -5.59
C ASP A 23 -2.74 27.57 -4.76
N ASP A 24 -2.57 26.25 -4.65
CA ASP A 24 -1.47 25.62 -3.91
C ASP A 24 -0.61 24.74 -4.82
N THR A 25 0.71 24.90 -4.72
CA THR A 25 1.70 24.09 -5.43
C THR A 25 2.18 22.94 -4.55
N ILE A 26 2.44 21.79 -5.18
CA ILE A 26 3.16 20.68 -4.54
C ILE A 26 4.55 21.14 -4.06
N ALA A 27 4.95 20.74 -2.86
CA ALA A 27 6.32 20.96 -2.38
C ALA A 27 7.01 19.61 -2.21
N LEU A 28 8.07 19.41 -2.98
CA LEU A 28 8.82 18.17 -3.02
C LEU A 28 10.09 18.35 -2.19
N ALA A 29 10.23 17.62 -1.07
CA ALA A 29 11.49 17.61 -0.34
C ALA A 29 12.62 17.02 -1.18
N ASP A 30 13.81 17.62 -1.03
CA ASP A 30 15.06 17.19 -1.70
C ASP A 30 15.95 16.32 -0.81
N ALA A 31 15.59 16.17 0.47
CA ALA A 31 16.34 15.38 1.43
C ALA A 31 15.40 14.63 2.40
N PRO A 32 15.83 13.47 2.94
CA PRO A 32 15.13 12.81 4.04
C PRO A 32 15.06 13.68 5.30
N LEU A 33 14.09 13.39 6.15
CA LEU A 33 13.97 13.97 7.48
C LEU A 33 15.18 13.60 8.35
N GLY A 34 15.62 14.55 9.17
CA GLY A 34 16.46 14.27 10.34
C GLY A 34 15.64 13.51 11.40
N LEU A 35 15.50 12.20 11.23
CA LEU A 35 14.70 11.35 12.12
C LEU A 35 15.31 11.28 13.54
N THR A 36 14.71 12.02 14.47
CA THR A 36 14.94 11.85 15.91
C THR A 36 14.21 10.61 16.43
N ASP A 37 14.59 10.12 17.61
CA ASP A 37 13.93 8.97 18.25
C ASP A 37 12.44 9.23 18.52
N ASP A 38 12.09 10.46 18.91
CA ASP A 38 10.70 10.89 19.11
C ASP A 38 9.90 10.77 17.81
N LEU A 39 10.44 11.26 16.69
CA LEU A 39 9.76 11.26 15.40
C LEU A 39 9.66 9.85 14.81
N ARG A 40 10.71 9.04 14.98
CA ARG A 40 10.71 7.61 14.64
C ARG A 40 9.63 6.86 15.41
N SER A 41 9.57 7.05 16.72
CA SER A 41 8.55 6.44 17.60
C SER A 41 7.15 6.88 17.23
N TYR A 42 6.97 8.16 16.88
CA TYR A 42 5.70 8.69 16.40
C TYR A 42 5.22 7.97 15.13
N PHE A 43 6.04 7.91 14.07
CA PHE A 43 5.66 7.24 12.82
C PHE A 43 5.45 5.74 13.02
N HIS A 44 6.34 5.07 13.75
CA HIS A 44 6.22 3.65 14.05
C HIS A 44 4.87 3.34 14.69
N ARG A 45 4.57 4.01 15.81
CA ARG A 45 3.31 3.82 16.54
C ARG A 45 2.11 4.07 15.64
N LYS A 46 2.12 5.16 14.88
CA LYS A 46 1.01 5.54 13.99
C LYS A 46 0.75 4.53 12.87
N ILE A 47 1.79 3.96 12.28
CA ILE A 47 1.67 2.95 11.22
C ILE A 47 1.16 1.64 11.81
N VAL A 48 1.80 1.17 12.88
CA VAL A 48 1.45 -0.10 13.53
C VAL A 48 0.02 -0.05 14.06
N GLU A 49 -0.37 0.99 14.79
CA GLU A 49 -1.75 1.15 15.30
C GLU A 49 -2.80 1.11 14.17
N SER A 50 -2.53 1.75 13.02
CA SER A 50 -3.48 1.81 11.91
C SER A 50 -3.56 0.48 11.14
N ILE A 51 -2.42 -0.19 10.89
CA ILE A 51 -2.39 -1.49 10.22
C ILE A 51 -2.94 -2.60 11.12
N ASP A 52 -2.64 -2.59 12.42
CA ASP A 52 -3.14 -3.60 13.36
C ASP A 52 -4.66 -3.54 13.51
N ARG A 53 -5.22 -2.32 13.57
CA ARG A 53 -6.67 -2.13 13.77
C ARG A 53 -7.51 -2.45 12.53
N SER A 54 -7.06 -2.09 11.33
CA SER A 54 -7.90 -2.16 10.12
C SER A 54 -7.13 -2.50 8.84
N GLY A 55 -5.92 -3.01 8.96
CA GLY A 55 -5.10 -3.40 7.83
C GLY A 55 -5.69 -4.57 7.06
N VAL A 56 -5.84 -4.41 5.75
CA VAL A 56 -6.20 -5.48 4.82
C VAL A 56 -4.99 -5.86 3.97
N ALA A 57 -4.88 -7.15 3.66
CA ALA A 57 -3.83 -7.64 2.77
C ALA A 57 -4.09 -7.19 1.33
N VAL A 58 -3.04 -6.79 0.63
CA VAL A 58 -3.10 -6.29 -0.75
C VAL A 58 -1.98 -6.88 -1.59
N VAL A 59 -2.23 -6.92 -2.90
CA VAL A 59 -1.25 -7.26 -3.92
C VAL A 59 -1.30 -6.21 -5.03
N ALA A 60 -0.16 -5.94 -5.66
CA ALA A 60 -0.11 -5.10 -6.85
C ALA A 60 -1.03 -5.69 -7.93
N ASP A 61 -1.89 -4.84 -8.49
CA ASP A 61 -2.77 -5.21 -9.59
C ASP A 61 -1.94 -5.29 -10.88
N PRO A 62 -1.88 -6.44 -11.58
CA PRO A 62 -1.14 -6.58 -12.84
C PRO A 62 -1.60 -5.61 -13.92
N ASP A 63 -2.89 -5.25 -13.91
CA ASP A 63 -3.50 -4.30 -14.85
C ASP A 63 -3.51 -2.86 -14.29
N GLY A 64 -3.02 -2.69 -13.06
CA GLY A 64 -2.90 -1.40 -12.38
C GLY A 64 -1.76 -0.54 -12.92
N ASP A 65 -1.79 0.74 -12.55
CA ASP A 65 -0.71 1.67 -12.90
C ASP A 65 0.61 1.25 -12.21
N PRO A 66 1.70 0.99 -12.97
CA PRO A 66 2.91 0.41 -12.43
C PRO A 66 3.75 1.39 -11.61
N VAL A 67 3.43 2.70 -11.60
CA VAL A 67 4.29 3.74 -11.03
C VAL A 67 4.63 3.44 -9.57
N VAL A 68 3.64 3.14 -8.72
CA VAL A 68 3.90 2.90 -7.29
C VAL A 68 4.72 1.64 -7.09
N ARG A 69 4.41 0.54 -7.80
CA ARG A 69 5.22 -0.69 -7.76
C ARG A 69 6.68 -0.41 -8.10
N SER A 70 6.95 0.25 -9.23
CA SER A 70 8.30 0.58 -9.67
C SER A 70 9.04 1.49 -8.68
N MET A 71 8.34 2.41 -8.02
CA MET A 71 8.94 3.28 -7.01
C MET A 71 9.22 2.53 -5.71
N VAL A 72 8.33 1.64 -5.27
CA VAL A 72 8.55 0.77 -4.10
C VAL A 72 9.78 -0.12 -4.32
N GLU A 73 9.88 -0.76 -5.49
CA GLU A 73 11.06 -1.54 -5.89
C GLU A 73 12.34 -0.68 -5.89
N GLY A 74 12.27 0.53 -6.45
CA GLY A 74 13.40 1.47 -6.46
C GLY A 74 13.87 1.86 -5.05
N ILE A 75 12.93 2.19 -4.15
CA ILE A 75 13.22 2.60 -2.76
C ILE A 75 13.84 1.45 -1.96
N THR A 76 13.33 0.24 -2.15
CA THR A 76 13.75 -0.93 -1.36
C THR A 76 15.07 -1.50 -1.86
N SER A 77 15.33 -1.47 -3.17
CA SER A 77 16.56 -2.00 -3.77
C SER A 77 17.77 -1.06 -3.72
N ASP A 78 17.56 0.26 -3.76
CA ASP A 78 18.65 1.24 -3.80
C ASP A 78 18.35 2.47 -2.92
N PRO A 79 19.05 2.62 -1.77
CA PRO A 79 18.91 3.80 -0.91
C PRO A 79 19.13 5.13 -1.63
N ALA A 80 19.97 5.18 -2.67
CA ALA A 80 20.26 6.41 -3.41
C ALA A 80 19.06 6.90 -4.25
N ARG A 81 18.11 6.00 -4.55
CA ARG A 81 16.87 6.34 -5.27
C ARG A 81 15.74 6.81 -4.36
N PHE A 82 15.94 6.81 -3.04
CA PHE A 82 14.86 7.08 -2.09
C PHE A 82 14.15 8.42 -2.35
N VAL A 83 14.93 9.50 -2.49
CA VAL A 83 14.39 10.86 -2.73
C VAL A 83 13.68 10.94 -4.08
N SER A 84 14.32 10.51 -5.16
CA SER A 84 13.72 10.62 -6.50
C SER A 84 12.45 9.78 -6.65
N CYS A 85 12.44 8.57 -6.07
CA CYS A 85 11.25 7.72 -6.06
C CYS A 85 10.12 8.31 -5.18
N SER A 86 10.43 8.88 -4.02
CA SER A 86 9.41 9.50 -3.16
C SER A 86 8.78 10.75 -3.81
N GLN A 87 9.58 11.54 -4.54
CA GLN A 87 9.08 12.68 -5.32
C GLN A 87 8.09 12.24 -6.41
N VAL A 88 8.38 11.14 -7.12
CA VAL A 88 7.46 10.56 -8.10
C VAL A 88 6.16 10.07 -7.44
N LEU A 89 6.24 9.45 -6.26
CA LEU A 89 5.05 9.06 -5.49
C LEU A 89 4.19 10.28 -5.10
N ALA A 90 4.81 11.38 -4.69
CA ALA A 90 4.12 12.62 -4.36
C ALA A 90 3.42 13.25 -5.56
N GLN A 91 4.11 13.30 -6.70
CA GLN A 91 3.54 13.76 -7.98
C GLN A 91 2.37 12.88 -8.40
N ARG A 92 2.51 11.55 -8.29
CA ARG A 92 1.45 10.59 -8.60
C ARG A 92 0.23 10.83 -7.73
N LEU A 93 0.39 11.01 -6.42
CA LEU A 93 -0.71 11.33 -5.53
C LEU A 93 -1.41 12.62 -5.97
N ASN A 94 -0.63 13.66 -6.32
CA ASN A 94 -1.17 14.95 -6.77
C ASN A 94 -1.98 14.85 -8.06
N VAL A 95 -1.60 13.96 -8.99
CA VAL A 95 -2.32 13.73 -10.25
C VAL A 95 -3.61 12.95 -10.04
N VAL A 96 -3.60 11.94 -9.18
CA VAL A 96 -4.75 11.03 -8.99
C VAL A 96 -5.83 11.63 -8.07
N GLN A 97 -5.44 12.51 -7.16
CA GLN A 97 -6.38 13.09 -6.21
C GLN A 97 -7.40 14.02 -6.88
N SER A 98 -8.66 13.86 -6.50
CA SER A 98 -9.77 14.72 -6.94
C SER A 98 -9.97 15.91 -5.99
N ALA A 99 -10.83 16.86 -6.35
CA ALA A 99 -11.24 17.96 -5.48
C ALA A 99 -11.88 17.54 -4.14
N ARG A 100 -12.28 16.26 -4.01
CA ARG A 100 -12.79 15.68 -2.73
C ARG A 100 -11.67 15.29 -1.78
N ASN A 101 -10.44 15.16 -2.27
CA ASN A 101 -9.28 14.76 -1.49
C ASN A 101 -8.61 16.01 -0.92
N SER A 102 -8.53 16.07 0.41
CA SER A 102 -7.89 17.12 1.19
C SER A 102 -6.38 17.27 0.89
N ALA A 103 -5.91 18.51 0.97
CA ALA A 103 -4.48 18.80 1.03
C ALA A 103 -3.85 18.15 2.26
N GLY A 104 -2.57 17.83 2.19
CA GLY A 104 -1.90 17.15 3.27
C GLY A 104 -0.44 16.85 2.97
N LEU A 105 0.10 15.91 3.74
CA LEU A 105 1.43 15.39 3.52
C LEU A 105 1.38 13.98 2.97
N LEU A 106 2.33 13.69 2.09
CA LEU A 106 2.73 12.34 1.77
C LEU A 106 4.03 12.06 2.54
N THR A 107 4.01 11.11 3.46
CA THR A 107 5.22 10.56 4.08
C THR A 107 5.56 9.24 3.40
N VAL A 108 6.77 9.14 2.87
CA VAL A 108 7.32 7.92 2.30
C VAL A 108 8.44 7.46 3.20
N ILE A 109 8.44 6.19 3.57
CA ILE A 109 9.36 5.61 4.54
C ILE A 109 10.03 4.40 3.92
N ARG A 110 11.36 4.38 3.97
CA ARG A 110 12.18 3.20 3.72
C ARG A 110 12.44 2.51 5.05
N GLY A 111 12.19 1.21 5.10
CA GLY A 111 12.31 0.44 6.33
C GLY A 111 12.48 -1.04 6.06
N SER A 112 12.30 -1.83 7.11
CA SER A 112 12.26 -3.28 7.05
C SER A 112 11.18 -3.84 7.96
N ILE A 113 10.74 -5.06 7.66
CA ILE A 113 9.81 -5.86 8.47
C ILE A 113 10.07 -7.32 8.16
N ASP A 114 10.13 -8.17 9.19
CA ASP A 114 10.53 -9.57 9.07
C ASP A 114 11.88 -9.74 8.33
N ASP A 115 12.84 -8.84 8.56
CA ASP A 115 14.13 -8.73 7.85
C ASP A 115 14.02 -8.52 6.33
N VAL A 116 12.83 -8.17 5.82
CA VAL A 116 12.57 -7.85 4.41
C VAL A 116 12.45 -6.34 4.24
N ALA A 117 13.12 -5.79 3.22
CA ALA A 117 13.02 -4.37 2.88
C ALA A 117 11.58 -3.99 2.49
N CYS A 118 11.09 -2.89 3.05
CA CYS A 118 9.74 -2.41 2.81
C CYS A 118 9.70 -0.90 2.53
N CYS A 119 8.61 -0.48 1.88
CA CYS A 119 8.27 0.92 1.68
C CYS A 119 6.90 1.18 2.32
N SER A 120 6.85 2.10 3.28
CA SER A 120 5.59 2.53 3.88
C SER A 120 5.18 3.88 3.33
N ILE A 121 3.91 4.02 2.95
CA ILE A 121 3.38 5.25 2.35
C ILE A 121 2.19 5.72 3.18
N LEU A 122 2.26 6.96 3.66
CA LEU A 122 1.24 7.56 4.52
C LEU A 122 0.72 8.84 3.90
N LYS A 123 -0.61 8.99 3.84
CA LYS A 123 -1.24 10.28 3.59
C LYS A 123 -1.77 10.84 4.91
N LEU A 124 -1.22 11.97 5.34
CA LEU A 124 -1.63 12.71 6.53
C LEU A 124 -2.36 14.00 6.12
N GLU A 125 -3.40 14.41 6.83
CA GLU A 125 -4.00 15.74 6.62
C GLU A 125 -3.25 16.81 7.43
N ARG A 126 -3.44 18.09 7.08
CA ARG A 126 -2.92 19.21 7.89
C ARG A 126 -3.66 19.23 9.24
N GLU A 127 -2.96 18.94 10.33
CA GLU A 127 -3.55 18.83 11.68
C GLU A 127 -3.02 19.83 12.72
N GLN A 128 -3.79 20.01 13.79
CA GLN A 128 -3.39 20.74 15.01
C GLN A 128 -2.47 19.87 15.89
N GLY A 129 -1.18 19.82 15.58
CA GLY A 129 -0.18 19.11 16.41
C GLY A 129 1.16 18.86 15.74
N LEU A 130 1.15 18.85 14.41
CA LEU A 130 2.36 18.89 13.61
C LEU A 130 2.45 20.26 12.94
N ARG A 131 3.57 20.94 13.11
CA ARG A 131 3.89 22.12 12.32
C ARG A 131 4.71 21.70 11.13
N PHE A 132 4.23 22.05 9.96
CA PHE A 132 4.92 21.83 8.71
C PHE A 132 5.50 23.14 8.24
N VAL A 133 6.82 23.17 8.07
CA VAL A 133 7.52 24.31 7.50
C VAL A 133 8.12 23.82 6.20
N VAL A 134 7.58 24.32 5.09
CA VAL A 134 8.25 24.22 3.79
C VAL A 134 9.19 25.41 3.74
N ASP A 135 10.48 25.13 3.71
CA ASP A 135 11.54 26.14 3.70
C ASP A 135 12.49 25.87 2.53
N ASP A 136 13.12 26.93 2.03
CA ASP A 136 14.23 26.82 1.09
C ASP A 136 15.53 27.02 1.87
N ARG A 137 16.32 25.96 1.98
CA ARG A 137 17.64 26.00 2.63
C ARG A 137 18.69 25.75 1.56
N ASP A 138 19.45 26.81 1.24
CA ASP A 138 20.53 26.75 0.25
C ASP A 138 20.07 26.24 -1.14
N GLY A 139 18.85 26.60 -1.56
CA GLY A 139 18.26 26.16 -2.84
C GLY A 139 17.70 24.74 -2.82
N GLN A 140 17.60 24.11 -1.65
CA GLN A 140 16.93 22.83 -1.46
C GLN A 140 15.61 23.04 -0.73
N THR A 141 14.56 22.41 -1.25
CA THR A 141 13.27 22.37 -0.57
C THR A 141 13.36 21.41 0.60
N VAL A 142 13.20 21.92 1.82
CA VAL A 142 13.13 21.13 3.04
C VAL A 142 11.69 21.21 3.56
N VAL A 143 11.09 20.04 3.78
CA VAL A 143 9.79 19.94 4.44
C VAL A 143 10.02 19.44 5.86
N ASP A 144 10.20 20.38 6.77
CA ASP A 144 10.41 20.06 8.18
C ASP A 144 9.09 19.75 8.86
N VAL A 145 9.13 18.70 9.69
CA VAL A 145 8.03 18.27 10.53
C VAL A 145 8.44 18.48 11.98
N GLU A 146 7.88 19.51 12.60
CA GLU A 146 8.05 19.75 14.03
C GLU A 146 6.85 19.20 14.80
N LEU A 147 7.11 18.26 15.72
CA LEU A 147 6.16 17.87 16.75
C LEU A 147 6.01 19.05 17.73
N LEU A 148 4.85 19.68 17.75
CA LEU A 148 4.58 20.79 18.66
C LEU A 148 4.45 20.26 20.10
N LYS A 149 5.56 20.25 20.84
CA LYS A 149 5.69 19.66 22.20
C LYS A 149 4.82 20.31 23.31
N ASN A 150 3.95 21.27 23.01
CA ASN A 150 3.15 22.02 24.00
C ASN A 150 1.64 22.15 23.67
N LEU A 151 1.16 21.54 22.60
CA LEU A 151 -0.26 21.20 22.53
C LEU A 151 -0.38 19.91 23.33
N THR A 152 -1.23 19.92 24.37
CA THR A 152 -1.68 18.70 25.04
C THR A 152 -1.91 17.67 23.95
N LEU A 153 -1.05 16.64 23.89
CA LEU A 153 -1.04 15.59 22.87
C LEU A 153 -2.40 14.90 22.91
N THR A 154 -3.40 15.49 22.25
CA THR A 154 -4.65 14.80 22.05
C THR A 154 -4.32 13.72 21.04
N ASP A 155 -4.55 12.46 21.38
CA ASP A 155 -4.48 11.27 20.52
C ASP A 155 -5.38 11.34 19.27
N LYS A 156 -5.80 12.54 18.86
CA LYS A 156 -6.71 12.83 17.76
C LYS A 156 -6.03 12.87 16.41
N THR A 157 -4.71 12.64 16.32
CA THR A 157 -4.09 12.50 15.01
C THR A 157 -4.55 11.25 14.31
N LYS A 158 -5.43 11.44 13.32
CA LYS A 158 -5.95 10.35 12.50
C LYS A 158 -4.98 10.14 11.35
N VAL A 159 -4.22 9.06 11.41
CA VAL A 159 -3.53 8.55 10.21
C VAL A 159 -4.62 8.20 9.23
N PHE A 160 -4.74 8.96 8.14
CA PHE A 160 -5.89 8.77 7.28
C PHE A 160 -5.77 7.49 6.47
N LYS A 161 -4.59 7.27 5.89
CA LYS A 161 -4.32 6.17 4.97
C LYS A 161 -2.86 5.78 5.10
N THR A 162 -2.60 4.49 5.29
CA THR A 162 -1.24 3.98 5.41
C THR A 162 -1.10 2.64 4.68
N SER A 163 0.08 2.40 4.14
CA SER A 163 0.48 1.09 3.62
C SER A 163 1.85 0.69 4.13
N ILE A 164 2.09 -0.61 4.23
CA ILE A 164 3.41 -1.23 4.28
C ILE A 164 3.49 -2.16 3.07
N LEU A 165 4.36 -1.86 2.12
CA LEU A 165 4.54 -2.61 0.88
C LEU A 165 5.92 -3.28 0.87
N LEU A 166 5.93 -4.56 0.57
CA LEU A 166 7.12 -5.40 0.49
C LEU A 166 7.60 -5.51 -0.95
N CYS A 167 8.92 -5.45 -1.15
CA CYS A 167 9.52 -5.83 -2.41
C CYS A 167 9.34 -7.34 -2.63
N PRO A 168 9.07 -7.81 -3.85
CA PRO A 168 9.01 -9.24 -4.12
C PRO A 168 10.34 -9.89 -3.75
N THR A 169 10.27 -10.97 -2.97
CA THR A 169 11.44 -11.82 -2.72
C THR A 169 11.68 -12.77 -3.90
N ALA A 170 12.82 -13.45 -3.94
CA ALA A 170 13.10 -14.41 -5.01
C ALA A 170 12.02 -15.52 -5.06
N GLY A 171 11.19 -15.50 -6.11
CA GLY A 171 10.05 -16.41 -6.29
C GLY A 171 8.67 -15.76 -6.14
N GLU A 172 8.60 -14.48 -5.77
CA GLU A 172 7.36 -13.70 -5.78
C GLU A 172 7.32 -12.78 -7.02
N GLU A 173 6.18 -12.74 -7.72
CA GLU A 173 6.03 -11.92 -8.93
C GLU A 173 5.56 -10.48 -8.65
N HIS A 174 4.98 -10.21 -7.48
CA HIS A 174 4.25 -8.97 -7.24
C HIS A 174 4.55 -8.36 -5.87
N VAL A 175 4.57 -7.02 -5.82
CA VAL A 175 4.57 -6.26 -4.57
C VAL A 175 3.32 -6.65 -3.77
N ARG A 176 3.51 -6.99 -2.50
CA ARG A 176 2.43 -7.34 -1.56
C ARG A 176 2.54 -6.50 -0.32
N GLY A 177 1.48 -6.43 0.48
CA GLY A 177 1.55 -5.67 1.70
C GLY A 177 0.26 -5.61 2.48
N ARG A 178 0.20 -4.65 3.39
CA ARG A 178 -1.01 -4.28 4.12
C ARG A 178 -1.35 -2.82 3.90
N VAL A 179 -2.63 -2.52 3.79
CA VAL A 179 -3.15 -1.16 3.63
C VAL A 179 -4.27 -0.94 4.64
N SER A 180 -4.31 0.25 5.24
CA SER A 180 -5.38 0.68 6.14
C SER A 180 -5.89 2.06 5.77
N ASP A 181 -7.19 2.28 6.00
CA ASP A 181 -7.87 3.56 5.83
C ASP A 181 -8.77 3.83 7.04
N ASP A 182 -8.25 4.60 8.00
CA ASP A 182 -8.91 4.89 9.27
C ASP A 182 -10.24 5.67 9.10
N GLN A 183 -10.53 6.23 7.92
CA GLN A 183 -11.83 6.88 7.64
C GLN A 183 -12.94 5.88 7.33
N ARG A 184 -12.59 4.70 6.86
CA ARG A 184 -13.53 3.69 6.35
C ARG A 184 -13.84 2.61 7.39
N GLY A 185 -12.99 2.46 8.41
CA GLY A 185 -13.13 1.43 9.44
C GLY A 185 -12.58 0.08 9.01
N GLU A 186 -12.98 -0.98 9.71
CA GLU A 186 -12.47 -2.33 9.50
C GLU A 186 -12.79 -2.85 8.08
N GLY A 187 -11.76 -3.31 7.36
CA GLY A 187 -11.90 -3.95 6.05
C GLY A 187 -12.15 -3.02 4.85
N GLY A 188 -12.34 -1.72 5.07
CA GLY A 188 -12.64 -0.76 4.02
C GLY A 188 -11.43 0.10 3.66
N VAL A 189 -11.02 0.12 2.39
CA VAL A 189 -10.04 1.10 1.87
C VAL A 189 -10.68 1.90 0.74
N ALA A 190 -10.51 3.22 0.74
CA ALA A 190 -11.02 4.03 -0.37
C ALA A 190 -10.39 3.61 -1.71
N GLN A 191 -11.23 3.35 -2.72
CA GLN A 191 -10.78 2.93 -4.06
C GLN A 191 -9.73 3.87 -4.67
N PHE A 192 -9.84 5.17 -4.43
CA PHE A 192 -8.86 6.15 -4.89
C PHE A 192 -7.46 5.83 -4.36
N PHE A 193 -7.35 5.40 -3.10
CA PHE A 193 -6.06 5.11 -2.48
C PHE A 193 -5.58 3.72 -2.87
N LEU A 194 -6.46 2.73 -2.81
CA LEU A 194 -6.14 1.33 -3.12
C LEU A 194 -5.76 1.13 -4.59
N SER A 195 -6.71 1.33 -5.52
CA SER A 195 -6.45 1.07 -6.94
C SER A 195 -5.95 2.30 -7.68
N GLY A 196 -6.46 3.49 -7.37
CA GLY A 196 -6.12 4.71 -8.11
C GLY A 196 -4.67 5.15 -7.86
N PHE A 197 -4.29 5.23 -6.59
CA PHE A 197 -2.97 5.69 -6.16
C PHE A 197 -1.98 4.53 -6.07
N LEU A 198 -2.22 3.56 -5.18
CA LEU A 198 -1.27 2.46 -4.94
C LEU A 198 -1.19 1.44 -6.09
N GLY A 199 -2.18 1.40 -6.99
CA GLY A 199 -2.24 0.39 -8.05
C GLY A 199 -2.35 -1.04 -7.50
N CYS A 200 -3.01 -1.20 -6.35
CA CYS A 200 -3.18 -2.48 -5.68
C CYS A 200 -4.64 -2.94 -5.71
N ALA A 201 -4.84 -4.24 -5.54
CA ALA A 201 -6.11 -4.88 -5.25
C ALA A 201 -6.06 -5.55 -3.87
N LEU A 202 -7.22 -5.87 -3.30
CA LEU A 202 -7.27 -6.71 -2.10
C LEU A 202 -6.70 -8.09 -2.45
N GLU A 203 -5.85 -8.63 -1.58
CA GLU A 203 -5.38 -9.99 -1.73
C GLU A 203 -6.57 -10.93 -1.53
N GLU A 204 -6.96 -11.65 -2.58
CA GLU A 204 -8.07 -12.57 -2.49
C GLU A 204 -7.71 -13.74 -1.58
N ASN A 205 -8.63 -14.12 -0.70
CA ASN A 205 -8.43 -15.29 0.15
C ASN A 205 -8.42 -16.55 -0.75
N PRO A 206 -7.33 -17.33 -0.82
CA PRO A 206 -7.24 -18.48 -1.71
C PRO A 206 -8.41 -19.46 -1.54
N ALA A 207 -8.87 -19.70 -0.30
CA ALA A 207 -10.01 -20.57 -0.05
C ALA A 207 -11.32 -20.03 -0.65
N VAL A 208 -11.50 -18.71 -0.64
CA VAL A 208 -12.67 -18.04 -1.24
C VAL A 208 -12.61 -18.11 -2.76
N VAL A 209 -11.43 -17.90 -3.36
CA VAL A 209 -11.22 -17.99 -4.81
C VAL A 209 -11.42 -19.42 -5.30
N THR A 210 -10.81 -20.40 -4.63
CA THR A 210 -11.00 -21.82 -4.94
C THR A 210 -12.47 -22.22 -4.84
N MET A 211 -13.18 -21.73 -3.82
CA MET A 211 -14.62 -21.98 -3.67
C MET A 211 -15.44 -21.31 -4.78
N ALA A 212 -15.10 -20.07 -5.17
CA ALA A 212 -15.76 -19.38 -6.27
C ALA A 212 -15.55 -20.11 -7.61
N PHE A 213 -14.32 -20.56 -7.89
CA PHE A 213 -14.00 -21.39 -9.04
C PHE A 213 -14.81 -22.70 -9.05
N ALA A 214 -14.83 -23.43 -7.92
CA ALA A 214 -15.58 -24.67 -7.81
C ALA A 214 -17.09 -24.46 -8.06
N ARG A 215 -17.66 -23.36 -7.57
CA ARG A 215 -19.06 -22.99 -7.81
C ARG A 215 -19.33 -22.61 -9.27
N ALA A 216 -18.42 -21.84 -9.89
CA ALA A 216 -18.53 -21.47 -11.30
C ALA A 216 -18.45 -22.71 -12.21
N PHE A 217 -17.53 -23.63 -11.92
CA PHE A 217 -17.41 -24.89 -12.65
C PHE A 217 -18.65 -25.76 -12.49
N GLN A 218 -19.20 -25.89 -11.27
CA GLN A 218 -20.44 -26.63 -11.04
C GLN A 218 -21.61 -26.01 -11.82
N THR A 219 -21.68 -24.68 -11.85
CA THR A 219 -22.70 -23.96 -12.65
C THR A 219 -22.57 -24.26 -14.14
N PHE A 220 -21.34 -24.26 -14.68
CA PHE A 220 -21.06 -24.66 -16.07
C PHE A 220 -21.50 -26.10 -16.35
N LEU A 221 -21.17 -27.05 -15.46
CA LEU A 221 -21.59 -28.44 -15.61
C LEU A 221 -23.11 -28.63 -15.60
N ASP A 222 -23.82 -27.84 -14.79
CA ASP A 222 -25.27 -27.94 -14.67
C ASP A 222 -26.00 -27.30 -15.85
N ARG A 223 -25.45 -26.24 -16.45
CA ARG A 223 -26.09 -25.50 -17.54
C ARG A 223 -25.68 -25.95 -18.93
N ASP A 224 -24.39 -26.23 -19.11
CA ASP A 224 -23.78 -26.30 -20.44
C ASP A 224 -23.32 -27.72 -20.81
N VAL A 225 -23.33 -28.67 -19.88
CA VAL A 225 -22.95 -30.08 -20.12
C VAL A 225 -24.16 -31.01 -20.01
N PRO A 226 -24.86 -31.30 -21.13
CA PRO A 226 -26.09 -32.09 -21.11
C PRO A 226 -25.85 -33.60 -20.98
N ASN A 227 -24.67 -34.10 -21.37
CA ASN A 227 -24.33 -35.51 -21.29
C ASN A 227 -23.86 -35.87 -19.85
N VAL A 228 -24.58 -36.79 -19.21
CA VAL A 228 -24.34 -37.21 -17.82
C VAL A 228 -22.97 -37.86 -17.63
N GLU A 229 -22.50 -38.64 -18.60
CA GLU A 229 -21.21 -39.32 -18.54
C GLU A 229 -20.05 -38.30 -18.66
N THR A 230 -20.14 -37.36 -19.60
CA THR A 230 -19.20 -36.24 -19.73
C THR A 230 -19.18 -35.39 -18.47
N LYS A 231 -20.35 -35.11 -17.89
CA LYS A 231 -20.48 -34.36 -16.64
C LYS A 231 -19.77 -35.07 -15.48
N GLY A 232 -20.00 -36.37 -15.31
CA GLY A 232 -19.32 -37.18 -14.31
C GLY A 232 -17.81 -37.17 -14.47
N ARG A 233 -17.30 -37.30 -15.71
CA ARG A 233 -15.87 -37.22 -16.01
C ARG A 233 -15.26 -35.88 -15.61
N TYR A 234 -15.93 -34.77 -15.94
CA TYR A 234 -15.45 -33.44 -15.57
C TYR A 234 -15.49 -33.17 -14.06
N GLN A 235 -16.48 -33.72 -13.34
CA GLN A 235 -16.50 -33.63 -11.87
C GLN A 235 -15.31 -34.36 -11.23
N VAL A 236 -14.99 -35.56 -11.73
CA VAL A 236 -13.82 -36.31 -11.25
C VAL A 236 -12.52 -35.55 -11.56
N ALA A 237 -12.41 -34.97 -12.76
CA ALA A 237 -11.24 -34.16 -13.13
C ALA A 237 -11.08 -32.92 -12.23
N LEU A 238 -12.18 -32.21 -11.93
CA LEU A 238 -12.15 -31.08 -11.01
C LEU A 238 -11.69 -31.50 -9.61
N LEU A 239 -12.26 -32.58 -9.06
CA LEU A 239 -11.89 -33.07 -7.73
C LEU A 239 -10.43 -33.49 -7.67
N ALA A 240 -9.94 -34.19 -8.71
CA ALA A 240 -8.53 -34.55 -8.81
C ALA A 240 -7.63 -33.32 -8.85
N ALA A 241 -7.98 -32.29 -9.63
CA ALA A 241 -7.23 -31.04 -9.71
C ALA A 241 -7.25 -30.23 -8.39
N LEU A 242 -8.37 -30.20 -7.68
CA LEU A 242 -8.50 -29.51 -6.39
C LEU A 242 -7.78 -30.25 -5.23
N GLN A 243 -7.59 -31.56 -5.36
CA GLN A 243 -6.86 -32.38 -4.39
C GLN A 243 -5.39 -32.56 -4.75
N ASP A 244 -4.97 -32.11 -5.93
CA ASP A 244 -3.58 -32.16 -6.34
C ASP A 244 -2.76 -31.23 -5.47
N GLN A 245 -1.71 -31.79 -4.85
CA GLN A 245 -0.75 -31.06 -4.02
C GLN A 245 0.50 -30.67 -4.80
N SER A 246 0.51 -30.88 -6.12
CA SER A 246 1.62 -30.48 -6.97
C SER A 246 1.73 -28.96 -7.05
N ALA A 247 2.96 -28.44 -6.99
CA ALA A 247 3.25 -27.01 -7.14
C ALA A 247 3.31 -26.56 -8.61
N GLU A 248 3.05 -27.46 -9.56
CA GLU A 248 3.16 -27.21 -11.01
C GLU A 248 1.83 -27.55 -11.69
N VAL A 249 1.16 -26.54 -12.26
CA VAL A 249 0.04 -26.78 -13.18
C VAL A 249 0.61 -27.26 -14.51
N ARG A 250 0.22 -28.47 -14.96
CA ARG A 250 0.59 -29.02 -16.28
C ARG A 250 -0.60 -28.93 -17.24
N PRO A 251 -0.64 -27.96 -18.17
CA PRO A 251 -1.79 -27.73 -19.03
C PRO A 251 -2.12 -28.87 -20.00
N GLY A 252 -1.17 -29.79 -20.25
CA GLY A 252 -1.34 -30.91 -21.19
C GLY A 252 -2.06 -32.15 -20.63
N SER A 253 -2.50 -32.13 -19.37
CA SER A 253 -3.10 -33.29 -18.69
C SER A 253 -4.58 -33.13 -18.29
N PHE A 254 -5.27 -32.11 -18.81
CA PHE A 254 -6.71 -31.89 -18.60
C PHE A 254 -7.59 -32.60 -19.65
#